data_AF-A0A672TF68-F1
#
_entry.id   AF-A0A672TF68-F1
#
_cell.length_a   1.000
_cell.length_b   1.000
_cell.length_c   1.000
_cell.angle_alpha   90.00
_cell.angle_beta   90.00
_cell.angle_gamma   90.00
#
_symmetry.space_group_name_H-M   'P 1'
#
loop_
_entity.id
_entity.type
_entity.pdbx_description
1 polymer ?
#
loop_
_entity_poly.entity_id
_entity_poly.type
_entity_poly.pdbx_seq_one_letter_code
_entity_poly.pdbx_strand_id
1 'polypeptide(L)'
;PSILFFLLIFLLNNCVFLQTLVFYFPPFLGALADPITQQANFPSALAPGTDSTITFPEEHEDPRVSTATGGLWGFIKGVAENPMVKSVLDKTKHSVETMITTLDPGMVPYIKTGGELDIVVTSNKEVKVAAIRDAFQEVFGMAVVTGEAAQSNIAPQPVGYAAGLKGAQERIDSLRRAGVIHEKQPAVSAESFIEELLPDKWFDIGCLIIEDPIHGIHLEAFTQATPVPLQYVQQAKSLTPEDYSLRWSGLLVTVGEVLEKSIQNVNRTDWHVVFTGMSRRQMIYSAAKALAGMYKQQLPPRTV
;
A
#
# COMPACT_ATOMS: atom_id res chain seq x y z
N PRO A 1 15.01 24.87 -34.58
CA PRO A 1 15.57 24.89 -33.21
C PRO A 1 14.78 24.03 -32.20
N SER A 2 13.44 24.03 -32.26
CA SER A 2 12.60 23.44 -31.21
C SER A 2 12.29 21.94 -31.36
N ILE A 3 12.30 21.39 -32.59
CA ILE A 3 12.00 19.97 -32.83
C ILE A 3 13.19 19.06 -32.45
N LEU A 4 14.41 19.55 -32.67
CA LEU A 4 15.63 18.82 -32.34
C LEU A 4 15.82 18.65 -30.82
N PHE A 5 15.29 19.59 -30.03
CA PHE A 5 15.37 19.56 -28.56
C PHE A 5 14.41 18.53 -27.96
N PHE A 6 13.20 18.41 -28.52
CA PHE A 6 12.24 17.36 -28.12
C PHE A 6 12.71 15.96 -28.50
N LEU A 7 13.33 15.79 -29.68
CA LEU A 7 13.90 14.51 -30.09
C LEU A 7 15.07 14.09 -29.18
N LEU A 8 15.88 15.05 -28.71
CA LEU A 8 17.00 14.79 -27.81
C LEU A 8 16.54 14.39 -26.41
N ILE A 9 15.49 15.01 -25.87
CA ILE A 9 14.89 14.63 -24.58
C ILE A 9 14.24 13.24 -24.68
N PHE A 10 13.56 12.94 -25.80
CA PHE A 10 12.96 11.63 -26.03
C PHE A 10 14.02 10.53 -26.13
N LEU A 11 15.13 10.79 -26.82
CA LEU A 11 16.25 9.85 -26.92
C LEU A 11 16.99 9.67 -25.59
N LEU A 12 17.19 10.73 -24.80
CA LEU A 12 17.84 10.65 -23.49
C LEU A 12 17.01 9.86 -22.46
N ASN A 13 15.68 10.06 -22.43
CA ASN A 13 14.80 9.30 -21.53
C ASN A 13 14.71 7.81 -21.90
N ASN A 14 14.74 7.47 -23.18
CA ASN A 14 14.77 6.07 -23.62
C ASN A 14 16.14 5.39 -23.37
N CYS A 15 17.24 6.16 -23.39
CA CYS A 15 18.57 5.62 -23.15
C CYS A 15 18.80 5.23 -21.68
N VAL A 16 18.25 6.00 -20.74
CA VAL A 16 18.30 5.67 -19.29
C VAL A 16 17.58 4.37 -19.00
N PHE A 17 16.47 4.08 -19.70
CA PHE A 17 15.70 2.86 -19.50
C PHE A 17 16.38 1.60 -20.07
N LEU A 18 17.17 1.74 -21.15
CA LEU A 18 17.89 0.62 -21.75
C LEU A 18 19.17 0.25 -20.97
N GLN A 19 19.75 1.21 -20.25
CA GLN A 19 21.02 1.03 -19.53
C GLN A 19 20.87 0.27 -18.21
N THR A 20 19.64 0.15 -17.69
CA THR A 20 19.33 -0.64 -16.48
C THR A 20 19.12 -2.13 -16.76
N LEU A 21 19.03 -2.55 -18.04
CA LEU A 21 18.75 -3.95 -18.39
C LEU A 21 19.99 -4.81 -18.73
N VAL A 22 21.21 -4.26 -18.62
CA VAL A 22 22.45 -4.98 -18.98
C VAL A 22 23.42 -4.99 -17.81
N PHE A 23 23.11 -5.70 -16.74
CA PHE A 23 24.11 -6.29 -15.83
C PHE A 23 23.42 -7.33 -14.96
N TYR A 24 23.47 -8.62 -15.36
CA TYR A 24 23.64 -9.78 -14.48
C TYR A 24 23.61 -11.07 -15.34
N PHE A 25 24.77 -11.44 -15.87
CA PHE A 25 25.07 -12.82 -16.26
C PHE A 25 26.50 -13.12 -15.79
N PRO A 26 26.74 -14.12 -14.92
CA PRO A 26 28.10 -14.53 -14.59
C PRO A 26 28.63 -15.44 -15.70
N PRO A 27 29.91 -15.36 -16.09
CA PRO A 27 30.49 -16.33 -17.02
C PRO A 27 30.91 -17.58 -16.25
N PHE A 28 30.46 -18.74 -16.74
CA PHE A 28 30.98 -20.06 -16.38
C PHE A 28 31.91 -20.51 -17.51
N LEU A 29 33.19 -20.74 -17.21
CA LEU A 29 34.09 -21.66 -17.93
C LEU A 29 35.40 -21.79 -17.13
N GLY A 30 35.72 -23.03 -16.73
CA GLY A 30 36.86 -23.36 -15.88
C GLY A 30 38.13 -23.70 -16.64
N ALA A 31 39.24 -23.76 -15.90
CA ALA A 31 40.36 -24.67 -16.12
C ALA A 31 41.31 -24.68 -14.90
N LEU A 32 41.92 -25.84 -14.69
CA LEU A 32 42.70 -26.34 -13.55
C LEU A 32 44.06 -25.66 -13.34
N ALA A 33 44.53 -25.63 -12.08
CA ALA A 33 45.82 -26.17 -11.57
C ALA A 33 46.46 -25.34 -10.44
N ASP A 34 46.63 -25.97 -9.27
CA ASP A 34 47.63 -25.67 -8.22
C ASP A 34 49.00 -26.28 -8.64
N PRO A 35 50.20 -25.98 -8.03
CA PRO A 35 50.41 -25.85 -6.57
C PRO A 35 51.63 -25.01 -6.03
N ILE A 36 51.78 -25.03 -4.68
CA ILE A 36 52.97 -24.78 -3.79
C ILE A 36 53.52 -23.31 -3.73
N THR A 37 53.97 -22.66 -2.63
CA THR A 37 54.50 -23.02 -1.29
C THR A 37 54.60 -21.75 -0.41
N GLN A 38 54.32 -21.81 0.90
CA GLN A 38 55.22 -21.44 2.03
C GLN A 38 54.47 -21.04 3.32
N GLN A 39 54.78 -21.80 4.37
CA GLN A 39 54.41 -21.65 5.78
C GLN A 39 55.25 -20.60 6.51
N ALA A 40 54.68 -20.02 7.57
CA ALA A 40 55.29 -19.88 8.91
C ALA A 40 54.16 -19.64 9.94
N ASN A 41 53.78 -20.65 10.72
CA ASN A 41 54.22 -20.97 12.10
C ASN A 41 53.56 -20.14 13.23
N PHE A 42 52.70 -20.82 14.00
CA PHE A 42 52.14 -20.53 15.35
C PHE A 42 53.26 -20.57 16.44
N PRO A 43 53.03 -20.46 17.79
CA PRO A 43 51.77 -20.41 18.58
C PRO A 43 51.78 -19.47 19.83
N SER A 44 50.64 -19.38 20.55
CA SER A 44 50.50 -19.81 21.96
C SER A 44 49.41 -19.06 22.75
N ALA A 45 48.85 -19.80 23.69
CA ALA A 45 47.66 -19.60 24.49
C ALA A 45 47.88 -18.84 25.82
N LEU A 46 46.75 -18.69 26.53
CA LEU A 46 46.52 -18.61 27.99
C LEU A 46 46.17 -17.24 28.59
N ALA A 47 45.03 -17.26 29.30
CA ALA A 47 44.50 -16.26 30.22
C ALA A 47 45.43 -16.07 31.45
N PRO A 48 45.20 -15.01 32.26
CA PRO A 48 44.35 -15.17 33.46
C PRO A 48 43.49 -13.91 33.79
N GLY A 49 42.48 -14.09 34.64
CA GLY A 49 41.62 -13.00 35.13
C GLY A 49 41.91 -12.56 36.57
N THR A 50 41.21 -11.51 37.04
CA THR A 50 40.61 -11.36 38.39
C THR A 50 39.75 -10.08 38.53
N ASP A 51 38.60 -10.27 39.19
CA ASP A 51 37.84 -9.43 40.13
C ASP A 51 37.29 -8.04 39.76
N SER A 52 35.95 -7.89 39.84
CA SER A 52 35.29 -7.22 40.99
C SER A 52 33.76 -7.38 41.01
N THR A 53 33.28 -7.67 42.21
CA THR A 53 31.93 -7.89 42.78
C THR A 53 31.01 -6.65 42.79
N ILE A 54 29.67 -6.85 42.70
CA ILE A 54 28.63 -6.39 43.67
C ILE A 54 27.22 -6.88 43.24
N THR A 55 26.50 -7.38 44.25
CA THR A 55 25.22 -8.15 44.33
C THR A 55 24.00 -7.21 44.54
N PHE A 56 22.75 -7.50 44.14
CA PHE A 56 21.62 -8.23 44.81
C PHE A 56 20.28 -7.89 44.09
N PRO A 57 19.12 -8.55 44.37
CA PRO A 57 18.84 -9.98 44.57
C PRO A 57 17.65 -10.49 43.71
N GLU A 58 17.52 -11.82 43.62
CA GLU A 58 16.40 -12.56 43.01
C GLU A 58 15.81 -13.52 44.07
N GLU A 59 14.49 -13.57 44.21
CA GLU A 59 13.68 -14.51 45.01
C GLU A 59 12.47 -14.90 44.13
N HIS A 60 11.89 -16.10 44.12
CA HIS A 60 12.17 -17.44 44.67
C HIS A 60 11.22 -18.42 43.92
N GLU A 61 11.52 -19.70 44.01
CA GLU A 61 10.97 -20.87 43.30
C GLU A 61 9.54 -21.28 43.68
N ASP A 62 8.91 -22.05 42.79
CA ASP A 62 7.65 -22.78 43.01
C ASP A 62 7.88 -24.29 42.76
N PRO A 63 7.46 -25.22 43.66
CA PRO A 63 7.53 -26.65 43.39
C PRO A 63 6.18 -27.25 42.95
N ARG A 64 6.28 -28.25 42.06
CA ARG A 64 5.18 -29.07 41.51
C ARG A 64 4.67 -30.12 42.50
N VAL A 65 3.36 -30.43 42.52
CA VAL A 65 2.78 -31.80 42.62
C VAL A 65 1.35 -31.84 42.03
N SER A 66 1.06 -32.89 41.26
CA SER A 66 -0.21 -33.28 40.64
C SER A 66 -1.11 -34.12 41.57
N THR A 67 -2.45 -34.04 41.48
CA THR A 67 -3.40 -35.17 41.24
C THR A 67 -4.89 -34.85 41.49
N ALA A 68 -5.71 -35.27 40.50
CA ALA A 68 -6.98 -36.01 40.60
C ALA A 68 -8.34 -35.37 41.03
N THR A 69 -9.33 -35.67 40.19
CA THR A 69 -10.75 -36.02 40.48
C THR A 69 -11.77 -34.96 40.95
N GLY A 70 -12.74 -34.70 40.07
CA GLY A 70 -14.19 -34.86 40.39
C GLY A 70 -14.96 -33.64 40.89
N GLY A 71 -16.16 -33.43 40.35
CA GLY A 71 -17.23 -32.68 41.05
C GLY A 71 -17.95 -31.60 40.26
N LEU A 72 -18.72 -32.00 39.25
CA LEU A 72 -19.78 -31.20 38.64
C LEU A 72 -21.07 -31.34 39.52
N TRP A 73 -21.82 -30.24 39.67
CA TRP A 73 -23.21 -30.11 40.17
C TRP A 73 -23.49 -29.84 41.66
N GLY A 74 -24.37 -28.84 41.89
CA GLY A 74 -25.09 -28.55 43.15
C GLY A 74 -24.79 -27.12 43.64
N PHE A 75 -25.71 -26.16 43.79
CA PHE A 75 -27.14 -26.21 44.05
C PHE A 75 -27.80 -24.90 43.60
N ILE A 76 -28.88 -24.99 42.83
CA ILE A 76 -29.91 -23.95 42.74
C ILE A 76 -30.97 -24.35 43.78
N LYS A 77 -31.41 -23.39 44.63
CA LYS A 77 -32.79 -23.21 45.15
C LYS A 77 -32.80 -22.59 46.56
N GLY A 78 -33.27 -21.36 46.65
CA GLY A 78 -33.60 -20.68 47.91
C GLY A 78 -34.43 -19.43 47.62
N VAL A 79 -35.74 -19.58 47.82
CA VAL A 79 -36.82 -18.60 47.56
C VAL A 79 -36.94 -17.64 48.75
N ALA A 80 -37.11 -16.33 48.49
CA ALA A 80 -38.03 -15.47 49.25
C ALA A 80 -38.10 -14.06 48.64
N GLU A 81 -39.32 -13.59 48.47
CA GLU A 81 -39.77 -12.29 47.97
C GLU A 81 -39.44 -11.13 48.94
N ASN A 82 -39.00 -9.97 48.43
CA ASN A 82 -39.72 -8.68 48.52
C ASN A 82 -38.89 -7.53 47.88
N PRO A 83 -39.52 -6.39 47.52
CA PRO A 83 -39.10 -5.52 46.43
C PRO A 83 -38.42 -4.23 46.93
N MET A 84 -37.78 -3.53 46.00
CA MET A 84 -37.42 -2.12 46.06
C MET A 84 -36.25 -1.73 46.99
N VAL A 85 -35.05 -1.55 46.41
CA VAL A 85 -34.31 -0.27 46.55
C VAL A 85 -33.51 0.01 45.27
N LYS A 86 -33.70 1.23 44.74
CA LYS A 86 -33.00 1.81 43.60
C LYS A 86 -31.50 2.05 43.86
N SER A 87 -30.75 2.03 42.76
CA SER A 87 -29.65 2.95 42.42
C SER A 87 -28.49 3.11 43.42
N VAL A 88 -27.38 2.46 43.13
CA VAL A 88 -26.05 3.08 43.00
C VAL A 88 -25.15 2.01 42.37
N LEU A 89 -24.90 2.12 41.08
CA LEU A 89 -23.76 2.85 40.55
C LEU A 89 -22.60 1.88 40.37
N ASP A 90 -22.51 1.40 39.13
CA ASP A 90 -21.30 0.91 38.49
C ASP A 90 -20.14 1.86 38.80
N LYS A 91 -19.32 1.52 39.80
CA LYS A 91 -17.97 2.03 39.94
C LYS A 91 -17.01 1.01 39.32
N THR A 92 -17.18 0.79 38.03
CA THR A 92 -16.10 0.30 37.19
C THR A 92 -15.11 1.46 37.06
N LYS A 93 -14.06 1.42 37.90
CA LYS A 93 -12.82 2.19 37.75
C LYS A 93 -12.24 1.94 36.35
N HIS A 94 -12.67 2.73 35.37
CA HIS A 94 -11.80 3.08 34.26
C HIS A 94 -11.27 4.47 34.59
N SER A 95 -10.04 4.51 35.12
CA SER A 95 -9.25 5.75 35.16
C SER A 95 -9.10 6.21 33.71
N VAL A 96 -9.89 7.21 33.32
CA VAL A 96 -9.60 8.00 32.13
C VAL A 96 -8.63 9.08 32.59
N GLU A 97 -7.33 8.82 32.45
CA GLU A 97 -6.33 9.89 32.45
C GLU A 97 -6.62 10.77 31.23
N THR A 98 -7.52 11.74 31.41
CA THR A 98 -7.74 12.78 30.42
C THR A 98 -6.61 13.77 30.62
N MET A 99 -5.51 13.61 29.89
CA MET A 99 -4.62 14.73 29.62
C MET A 99 -5.44 15.77 28.85
N ILE A 100 -5.92 16.78 29.56
CA ILE A 100 -6.57 17.95 28.97
C ILE A 100 -5.46 18.81 28.38
N THR A 101 -5.06 18.51 27.16
CA THR A 101 -4.40 19.48 26.30
C THR A 101 -5.50 20.25 25.59
N THR A 102 -5.51 21.57 25.75
CA THR A 102 -6.43 22.50 25.08
C THR A 102 -6.13 22.50 23.58
N LEU A 103 -6.62 21.47 22.89
CA LEU A 103 -6.50 21.34 21.46
C LEU A 103 -7.63 22.08 20.78
N ASP A 104 -7.28 22.84 19.75
CA ASP A 104 -8.21 23.27 18.73
C ASP A 104 -9.05 22.06 18.27
N PRO A 105 -10.40 22.12 18.26
CA PRO A 105 -11.26 21.04 17.78
C PRO A 105 -10.84 20.46 16.42
N GLY A 106 -10.15 21.25 15.58
CA GLY A 106 -9.57 20.81 14.31
C GLY A 106 -8.37 19.87 14.40
N MET A 107 -7.74 19.74 15.58
CA MET A 107 -6.54 18.91 15.81
C MET A 107 -6.82 17.60 16.55
N VAL A 108 -8.06 17.37 16.99
CA VAL A 108 -8.47 16.15 17.71
C VAL A 108 -8.12 14.82 17.02
N PRO A 109 -8.09 14.68 15.67
CA PRO A 109 -7.62 13.43 15.05
C PRO A 109 -6.10 13.21 15.18
N TYR A 110 -5.31 14.24 15.50
CA TYR A 110 -3.84 14.15 15.54
C TYR A 110 -3.26 13.78 16.91
N ILE A 111 -4.08 13.77 17.98
CA ILE A 111 -3.61 13.49 19.35
C ILE A 111 -3.94 12.07 19.81
N LYS A 112 -4.74 11.32 19.04
CA LYS A 112 -5.03 9.91 19.35
C LYS A 112 -4.03 8.92 18.74
N THR A 113 -3.01 9.40 18.06
CA THR A 113 -2.22 8.57 17.15
C THR A 113 -0.81 8.38 17.71
N GLY A 114 -0.69 7.48 18.68
CA GLY A 114 0.61 6.97 19.15
C GLY A 114 1.31 6.13 18.08
N GLY A 115 1.68 6.72 16.94
CA GLY A 115 2.44 6.06 15.86
C GLY A 115 1.63 5.25 14.84
N GLU A 116 0.31 5.42 14.78
CA GLU A 116 -0.58 4.80 13.78
C GLU A 116 -0.62 5.66 12.48
N LEU A 117 -0.54 5.02 11.32
CA LEU A 117 -0.56 5.71 10.02
C LEU A 117 -2.02 5.90 9.59
N ASP A 118 -2.46 7.15 9.41
CA ASP A 118 -3.80 7.46 8.88
C ASP A 118 -3.71 7.94 7.42
N ILE A 119 -4.34 7.21 6.52
CA ILE A 119 -4.31 7.44 5.06
C ILE A 119 -5.72 7.46 4.49
N VAL A 120 -5.96 8.39 3.58
CA VAL A 120 -7.18 8.40 2.76
C VAL A 120 -6.90 7.86 1.36
N VAL A 121 -7.73 6.94 0.90
CA VAL A 121 -7.79 6.47 -0.49
C VAL A 121 -8.81 7.31 -1.24
N THR A 122 -8.46 7.86 -2.39
CA THR A 122 -9.34 8.71 -3.22
C THR A 122 -10.37 7.93 -4.05
N SER A 123 -10.89 6.84 -3.47
CA SER A 123 -11.96 6.03 -4.02
C SER A 123 -12.74 5.38 -2.89
N ASN A 124 -14.05 5.22 -3.07
CA ASN A 124 -14.92 4.43 -2.18
C ASN A 124 -15.17 2.99 -2.69
N LYS A 125 -14.57 2.62 -3.83
CA LYS A 125 -14.68 1.25 -4.36
C LYS A 125 -13.82 0.30 -3.53
N GLU A 126 -14.46 -0.69 -2.89
CA GLU A 126 -13.79 -1.68 -2.03
C GLU A 126 -12.64 -2.44 -2.71
N VAL A 127 -12.73 -2.70 -4.01
CA VAL A 127 -11.62 -3.33 -4.77
C VAL A 127 -10.31 -2.53 -4.65
N LYS A 128 -10.40 -1.19 -4.58
CA LYS A 128 -9.24 -0.31 -4.39
C LYS A 128 -8.92 -0.12 -2.91
N VAL A 129 -9.93 0.24 -2.10
CA VAL A 129 -9.76 0.56 -0.67
C VAL A 129 -9.21 -0.63 0.09
N ALA A 130 -9.81 -1.81 -0.07
CA ALA A 130 -9.38 -3.00 0.65
C ALA A 130 -7.97 -3.44 0.20
N ALA A 131 -7.66 -3.39 -1.10
CA ALA A 131 -6.32 -3.71 -1.59
C ALA A 131 -5.24 -2.81 -0.99
N ILE A 132 -5.50 -1.50 -0.92
CA ILE A 132 -4.56 -0.52 -0.34
C ILE A 132 -4.49 -0.70 1.18
N ARG A 133 -5.63 -0.86 1.85
CA ARG A 133 -5.69 -1.12 3.30
C ARG A 133 -4.87 -2.34 3.68
N ASP A 134 -5.10 -3.47 3.04
CA ASP A 134 -4.39 -4.72 3.33
C ASP A 134 -2.88 -4.55 3.13
N ALA A 135 -2.46 -3.87 2.05
CA ALA A 135 -1.06 -3.59 1.75
C ALA A 135 -0.38 -2.68 2.79
N PHE A 136 -1.03 -1.59 3.17
CA PHE A 136 -0.48 -0.65 4.16
C PHE A 136 -0.49 -1.24 5.56
N GLN A 137 -1.51 -1.98 5.95
CA GLN A 137 -1.55 -2.69 7.23
C GLN A 137 -0.46 -3.75 7.32
N GLU A 138 -0.15 -4.45 6.23
CA GLU A 138 0.96 -5.40 6.24
C GLU A 138 2.33 -4.72 6.42
N VAL A 139 2.55 -3.57 5.78
CA VAL A 139 3.85 -2.86 5.84
C VAL A 139 4.03 -2.07 7.14
N PHE A 140 2.97 -1.47 7.66
CA PHE A 140 3.01 -0.58 8.83
C PHE A 140 2.52 -1.24 10.13
N GLY A 141 1.83 -2.38 10.06
CA GLY A 141 1.17 -3.04 11.19
C GLY A 141 -0.11 -2.33 11.61
N MET A 142 0.01 -1.05 12.00
CA MET A 142 -1.10 -0.19 12.41
C MET A 142 -1.29 0.94 11.39
N ALA A 143 -2.17 0.71 10.43
CA ALA A 143 -2.61 1.70 9.47
C ALA A 143 -4.15 1.77 9.42
N VAL A 144 -4.68 2.97 9.63
CA VAL A 144 -6.07 3.32 9.36
C VAL A 144 -6.15 3.78 7.91
N VAL A 145 -6.98 3.09 7.13
CA VAL A 145 -7.19 3.42 5.72
C VAL A 145 -8.67 3.63 5.48
N THR A 146 -9.01 4.85 5.10
CA THR A 146 -10.38 5.28 4.80
C THR A 146 -10.52 5.55 3.31
N GLY A 147 -11.72 5.35 2.75
CA GLY A 147 -11.97 5.51 1.32
C GLY A 147 -12.97 6.64 1.06
N GLU A 148 -12.56 7.64 0.29
CA GLU A 148 -13.38 8.81 -0.04
C GLU A 148 -13.64 8.91 -1.54
N ALA A 149 -14.88 9.20 -1.92
CA ALA A 149 -15.27 9.26 -3.32
C ALA A 149 -14.73 10.54 -3.99
N ALA A 150 -13.70 10.40 -4.81
CA ALA A 150 -13.13 11.52 -5.57
C ALA A 150 -13.65 11.59 -7.01
N GLN A 151 -13.50 12.76 -7.62
CA GLN A 151 -13.77 13.00 -9.05
C GLN A 151 -12.49 13.49 -9.74
N SER A 152 -12.40 13.27 -11.05
CA SER A 152 -11.33 13.83 -11.88
C SER A 152 -11.92 14.32 -13.19
N ASN A 153 -11.30 15.35 -13.77
CA ASN A 153 -11.67 15.87 -15.09
C ASN A 153 -10.94 15.13 -16.22
N ILE A 154 -10.75 13.82 -16.05
CA ILE A 154 -10.10 12.92 -17.01
C ILE A 154 -11.14 11.96 -17.57
N ALA A 155 -10.97 11.55 -18.83
CA ALA A 155 -11.85 10.61 -19.48
C ALA A 155 -12.01 9.30 -18.68
N PRO A 156 -13.18 8.62 -18.73
CA PRO A 156 -13.41 7.36 -18.03
C PRO A 156 -12.37 6.28 -18.35
N GLN A 157 -11.86 6.26 -19.58
CA GLN A 157 -10.72 5.47 -19.99
C GLN A 157 -9.55 6.39 -20.32
N PRO A 158 -8.68 6.71 -19.34
CA PRO A 158 -7.48 7.47 -19.63
C PRO A 158 -6.62 6.73 -20.65
N VAL A 159 -6.06 7.48 -21.59
CA VAL A 159 -5.11 6.98 -22.59
C VAL A 159 -3.80 7.71 -22.38
N GLY A 160 -2.76 6.94 -22.13
CA GLY A 160 -1.43 7.46 -21.92
C GLY A 160 -1.04 7.60 -20.45
N TYR A 161 0.25 7.42 -20.15
CA TYR A 161 0.82 7.62 -18.80
C TYR A 161 0.44 8.98 -18.20
N ALA A 162 0.56 10.05 -18.99
CA ALA A 162 0.28 11.41 -18.51
C ALA A 162 -1.18 11.60 -18.07
N ALA A 163 -2.13 11.02 -18.80
CA ALA A 163 -3.54 11.11 -18.44
C ALA A 163 -3.87 10.28 -17.20
N GLY A 164 -3.30 9.08 -17.07
CA GLY A 164 -3.44 8.24 -15.89
C GLY A 164 -2.92 8.92 -14.62
N LEU A 165 -1.70 9.46 -14.68
CA LEU A 165 -1.08 10.17 -13.56
C LEU A 165 -1.87 11.44 -13.20
N LYS A 166 -2.24 12.25 -14.20
CA LYS A 166 -3.04 13.45 -13.97
C LYS A 166 -4.41 13.12 -13.38
N GLY A 167 -5.02 12.01 -13.78
CA GLY A 167 -6.28 11.55 -13.22
C GLY A 167 -6.16 11.15 -11.76
N ALA A 168 -5.08 10.45 -11.40
CA ALA A 168 -4.80 10.11 -10.01
C ALA A 168 -4.58 11.37 -9.16
N GLN A 169 -3.81 12.34 -9.68
CA GLN A 169 -3.52 13.61 -9.01
C GLN A 169 -4.79 14.45 -8.79
N GLU A 170 -5.57 14.66 -9.85
CA GLU A 170 -6.80 15.45 -9.78
C GLU A 170 -7.79 14.91 -8.74
N ARG A 171 -7.81 13.59 -8.50
CA ARG A 171 -8.62 13.00 -7.44
C ARG A 171 -8.19 13.46 -6.05
N ILE A 172 -6.89 13.47 -5.75
CA ILE A 172 -6.38 13.97 -4.48
C ILE A 172 -6.70 15.46 -4.36
N ASP A 173 -6.38 16.23 -5.40
CA ASP A 173 -6.63 17.67 -5.43
C ASP A 173 -8.11 18.01 -5.28
N SER A 174 -9.01 17.19 -5.84
CA SER A 174 -10.47 17.39 -5.74
C SER A 174 -10.96 17.27 -4.29
N LEU A 175 -10.47 16.27 -3.56
CA LEU A 175 -10.87 16.05 -2.17
C LEU A 175 -10.29 17.11 -1.23
N ARG A 176 -9.04 17.55 -1.48
CA ARG A 176 -8.42 18.66 -0.74
C ARG A 176 -9.18 19.97 -0.97
N ARG A 177 -9.47 20.32 -2.23
CA ARG A 177 -10.25 21.52 -2.57
C ARG A 177 -11.67 21.50 -2.01
N ALA A 178 -12.29 20.33 -1.92
CA ALA A 178 -13.61 20.17 -1.33
C ALA A 178 -13.60 20.16 0.21
N GLY A 179 -12.41 20.14 0.84
CA GLY A 179 -12.28 20.04 2.29
C GLY A 179 -12.69 18.69 2.88
N VAL A 180 -12.80 17.64 2.05
CA VAL A 180 -13.15 16.28 2.49
C VAL A 180 -11.97 15.63 3.20
N ILE A 181 -10.75 15.86 2.70
CA ILE A 181 -9.52 15.42 3.35
C ILE A 181 -8.72 16.63 3.79
N HIS A 182 -8.03 16.51 4.93
CA HIS A 182 -7.25 17.60 5.48
C HIS A 182 -6.01 17.89 4.62
N GLU A 183 -5.60 19.16 4.50
CA GLU A 183 -4.48 19.59 3.64
C GLU A 183 -3.16 18.90 3.95
N LYS A 184 -2.98 18.44 5.18
CA LYS A 184 -1.77 17.76 5.66
C LYS A 184 -1.91 16.24 5.75
N GLN A 185 -3.07 15.68 5.43
CA GLN A 185 -3.28 14.24 5.54
C GLN A 185 -2.67 13.52 4.32
N PRO A 186 -1.91 12.43 4.52
CA PRO A 186 -1.43 11.61 3.42
C PRO A 186 -2.59 10.97 2.65
N ALA A 187 -2.51 11.01 1.32
CA ALA A 187 -3.56 10.51 0.44
C ALA A 187 -2.99 9.57 -0.63
N VAL A 188 -3.67 8.47 -0.89
CA VAL A 188 -3.34 7.50 -1.93
C VAL A 188 -4.41 7.52 -3.01
N SER A 189 -3.99 7.60 -4.26
CA SER A 189 -4.89 7.53 -5.41
C SER A 189 -4.48 6.40 -6.31
N ALA A 190 -5.46 5.70 -6.88
CA ALA A 190 -5.22 4.58 -7.80
C ALA A 190 -6.08 4.78 -9.05
N GLU A 191 -5.46 4.93 -10.21
CA GLU A 191 -6.12 5.17 -11.50
C GLU A 191 -5.59 4.20 -12.56
N SER A 192 -6.48 3.67 -13.40
CA SER A 192 -6.09 2.77 -14.48
C SER A 192 -6.11 3.51 -15.82
N PHE A 193 -5.14 3.25 -16.68
CA PHE A 193 -5.06 3.83 -18.02
C PHE A 193 -4.62 2.75 -19.02
N ILE A 194 -4.89 2.98 -20.29
CA ILE A 194 -4.34 2.16 -21.38
C ILE A 194 -3.22 2.89 -22.10
N GLU A 195 -2.21 2.14 -22.52
CA GLU A 195 -1.04 2.67 -23.23
C GLU A 195 -0.58 1.70 -24.32
N GLU A 196 -0.11 2.26 -25.43
CA GLU A 196 0.54 1.51 -26.50
C GLU A 196 2.04 1.46 -26.24
N LEU A 197 2.53 0.36 -25.65
CA LEU A 197 3.95 0.23 -25.30
C LEU A 197 4.82 -0.20 -26.48
N LEU A 198 4.22 -0.87 -27.47
CA LEU A 198 4.87 -1.31 -28.71
C LEU A 198 3.86 -1.13 -29.85
N PRO A 199 4.29 -1.02 -31.13
CA PRO A 199 3.38 -0.86 -32.25
C PRO A 199 2.26 -1.91 -32.23
N ASP A 200 1.02 -1.43 -32.21
CA ASP A 200 -0.22 -2.21 -32.14
C ASP A 200 -0.41 -3.08 -30.89
N LYS A 201 0.44 -2.91 -29.86
CA LYS A 201 0.35 -3.65 -28.59
C LYS A 201 -0.02 -2.72 -27.46
N TRP A 202 -1.26 -2.87 -27.03
CA TRP A 202 -1.87 -2.09 -25.97
C TRP A 202 -1.85 -2.84 -24.65
N PHE A 203 -1.75 -2.08 -23.56
CA PHE A 203 -1.71 -2.59 -22.21
C PHE A 203 -2.57 -1.73 -21.29
N ASP A 204 -3.24 -2.36 -20.32
CA ASP A 204 -3.85 -1.69 -19.17
C ASP A 204 -2.86 -1.69 -18.00
N ILE A 205 -2.67 -0.51 -17.40
CA ILE A 205 -1.73 -0.29 -16.30
C ILE A 205 -2.46 0.56 -15.24
N GLY A 206 -2.39 0.13 -13.99
CA GLY A 206 -2.79 0.95 -12.83
C GLY A 206 -1.62 1.79 -12.35
N CYS A 207 -1.80 3.10 -12.27
CA CYS A 207 -0.93 4.04 -11.56
C CYS A 207 -1.47 4.23 -10.13
N LEU A 208 -0.63 4.03 -9.14
CA LEU A 208 -0.88 4.38 -7.75
C LEU A 208 0.06 5.51 -7.37
N ILE A 209 -0.48 6.56 -6.78
CA ILE A 209 0.31 7.66 -6.22
C ILE A 209 0.01 7.82 -4.74
N ILE A 210 1.02 8.22 -3.97
CA ILE A 210 0.86 8.69 -2.59
C ILE A 210 1.44 10.10 -2.47
N GLU A 211 0.66 10.98 -1.86
CA GLU A 211 1.08 12.32 -1.50
C GLU A 211 1.01 12.51 0.00
N ASP A 212 2.14 12.89 0.59
CA ASP A 212 2.22 13.35 1.98
C ASP A 212 2.79 14.78 2.02
N PRO A 213 1.91 15.79 2.17
CA PRO A 213 2.31 17.19 2.22
C PRO A 213 3.14 17.55 3.47
N ILE A 214 3.05 16.79 4.57
CA ILE A 214 3.82 17.08 5.79
C ILE A 214 5.29 16.77 5.54
N HIS A 215 5.56 15.62 4.95
CA HIS A 215 6.92 15.15 4.69
C HIS A 215 7.44 15.54 3.31
N GLY A 216 6.61 16.17 2.47
CA GLY A 216 6.95 16.50 1.09
C GLY A 216 7.18 15.27 0.21
N ILE A 217 6.50 14.15 0.51
CA ILE A 217 6.68 12.88 -0.19
C ILE A 217 5.65 12.78 -1.32
N HIS A 218 6.14 12.52 -2.53
CA HIS A 218 5.33 12.15 -3.69
C HIS A 218 5.94 10.90 -4.31
N LEU A 219 5.21 9.79 -4.31
CA LEU A 219 5.69 8.52 -4.87
C LEU A 219 4.65 7.92 -5.79
N GLU A 220 5.17 7.19 -6.77
CA GLU A 220 4.37 6.53 -7.81
C GLU A 220 4.77 5.06 -7.90
N ALA A 221 3.77 4.20 -8.07
CA ALA A 221 3.97 2.78 -8.34
C ALA A 221 2.98 2.33 -9.42
N PHE A 222 3.38 1.35 -10.22
CA PHE A 222 2.56 0.83 -11.30
C PHE A 222 2.22 -0.64 -11.07
N THR A 223 1.01 -1.06 -11.46
CA THR A 223 0.67 -2.47 -11.54
C THR A 223 1.43 -3.13 -12.68
N GLN A 224 1.47 -4.47 -12.69
CA GLN A 224 1.89 -5.20 -13.89
C GLN A 224 1.00 -4.80 -15.07
N ALA A 225 1.61 -4.63 -16.25
CA ALA A 225 0.91 -4.34 -17.49
C ALA A 225 0.10 -5.55 -17.96
N THR A 226 -1.20 -5.37 -18.19
CA THR A 226 -2.09 -6.42 -18.72
C THR A 226 -2.31 -6.20 -20.21
N PRO A 227 -1.95 -7.15 -21.08
CA PRO A 227 -2.18 -7.02 -22.52
C PRO A 227 -3.67 -6.81 -22.84
N VAL A 228 -3.96 -5.80 -23.66
CA VAL A 228 -5.29 -5.51 -24.19
C VAL A 228 -5.28 -5.74 -25.70
N PRO A 229 -6.09 -6.69 -26.23
CA PRO A 229 -6.16 -6.90 -27.67
C PRO A 229 -6.58 -5.63 -28.43
N LEU A 230 -5.86 -5.31 -29.50
CA LEU A 230 -6.03 -4.09 -30.30
C LEU A 230 -7.50 -3.86 -30.73
N GLN A 231 -8.20 -4.92 -31.11
CA GLN A 231 -9.59 -4.86 -31.56
C GLN A 231 -10.52 -4.19 -30.53
N TYR A 232 -10.29 -4.42 -29.22
CA TYR A 232 -11.12 -3.83 -28.17
C TYR A 232 -10.78 -2.36 -27.92
N VAL A 233 -9.52 -1.96 -28.12
CA VAL A 233 -9.10 -0.56 -28.10
C VAL A 233 -9.69 0.18 -29.31
N GLN A 234 -9.63 -0.40 -30.50
CA GLN A 234 -10.23 0.17 -31.71
C GLN A 234 -11.75 0.34 -31.59
N GLN A 235 -12.42 -0.64 -30.98
CA GLN A 235 -13.86 -0.53 -30.70
C GLN A 235 -14.17 0.56 -29.65
N ALA A 236 -13.36 0.69 -28.59
CA ALA A 236 -13.51 1.81 -27.64
C ALA A 236 -13.29 3.17 -28.32
N LYS A 237 -12.31 3.26 -29.23
CA LYS A 237 -12.05 4.46 -30.05
C LYS A 237 -13.22 4.79 -30.97
N SER A 238 -13.79 3.80 -31.67
CA SER A 238 -14.94 4.03 -32.58
C SER A 238 -16.22 4.42 -31.85
N LEU A 239 -16.39 3.98 -30.60
CA LEU A 239 -17.49 4.38 -29.72
C LEU A 239 -17.29 5.75 -29.05
N THR A 240 -16.13 6.39 -29.24
CA THR A 240 -15.83 7.71 -28.68
C THR A 240 -16.08 8.79 -29.74
N PRO A 241 -17.08 9.67 -29.56
CA PRO A 241 -17.38 10.75 -30.50
C PRO A 241 -16.19 11.69 -30.73
N GLU A 242 -16.03 12.19 -31.96
CA GLU A 242 -14.98 13.15 -32.33
C GLU A 242 -15.03 14.44 -31.49
N ASP A 243 -16.24 14.89 -31.14
CA ASP A 243 -16.54 16.09 -30.35
C ASP A 243 -16.51 15.85 -28.82
N TYR A 244 -16.06 14.68 -28.37
CA TYR A 244 -15.96 14.37 -26.95
C TYR A 244 -15.02 15.33 -26.20
N SER A 245 -15.54 16.02 -25.18
CA SER A 245 -14.83 17.10 -24.47
C SER A 245 -13.54 16.68 -23.78
N LEU A 246 -13.42 15.42 -23.35
CA LEU A 246 -12.23 14.90 -22.66
C LEU A 246 -11.34 14.03 -23.56
N ARG A 247 -11.52 14.10 -24.90
CA ARG A 247 -10.75 13.32 -25.89
C ARG A 247 -9.24 13.56 -25.80
N TRP A 248 -8.83 14.72 -25.29
CA TRP A 248 -7.42 15.04 -25.00
C TRP A 248 -6.78 14.11 -23.96
N SER A 249 -7.59 13.49 -23.10
CA SER A 249 -7.15 12.65 -21.98
C SER A 249 -7.48 11.17 -22.15
N GLY A 250 -8.33 10.81 -23.11
CA GLY A 250 -8.67 9.41 -23.37
C GLY A 250 -10.02 9.19 -24.03
N LEU A 251 -10.60 8.02 -23.77
CA LEU A 251 -11.81 7.52 -24.43
C LEU A 251 -13.03 7.63 -23.52
N LEU A 252 -14.19 7.82 -24.13
CA LEU A 252 -15.48 7.87 -23.42
C LEU A 252 -15.86 6.51 -22.85
N VAL A 253 -15.60 5.44 -23.61
CA VAL A 253 -15.93 4.06 -23.25
C VAL A 253 -14.66 3.33 -22.83
N THR A 254 -14.75 2.55 -21.75
CA THR A 254 -13.62 1.75 -21.24
C THR A 254 -13.44 0.44 -22.00
N VAL A 255 -12.21 -0.07 -22.03
CA VAL A 255 -11.92 -1.39 -22.61
C VAL A 255 -12.64 -2.49 -21.84
N GLY A 256 -12.82 -2.34 -20.53
CA GLY A 256 -13.62 -3.26 -19.71
C GLY A 256 -15.08 -3.33 -20.15
N GLU A 257 -15.69 -2.20 -20.48
CA GLU A 257 -17.08 -2.17 -21.00
C GLU A 257 -17.20 -2.80 -22.38
N VAL A 258 -16.19 -2.61 -23.23
CA VAL A 258 -16.12 -3.27 -24.54
C VAL A 258 -15.97 -4.79 -24.40
N LEU A 259 -15.10 -5.23 -23.48
CA LEU A 259 -14.84 -6.64 -23.20
C LEU A 259 -16.07 -7.36 -22.65
N GLU A 260 -16.76 -6.75 -21.68
CA GLU A 260 -17.99 -7.30 -21.09
C GLU A 260 -19.11 -7.51 -22.14
N LYS A 261 -19.19 -6.63 -23.14
CA LYS A 261 -20.16 -6.78 -24.24
C LYS A 261 -19.74 -7.83 -25.28
N SER A 262 -18.44 -8.06 -25.43
CA SER A 262 -17.88 -8.90 -26.51
C SER A 262 -17.60 -10.33 -26.09
N ILE A 263 -17.35 -10.58 -24.79
CA ILE A 263 -16.94 -11.89 -24.27
C ILE A 263 -17.91 -12.35 -23.18
N GLN A 264 -18.39 -13.59 -23.28
CA GLN A 264 -19.27 -14.18 -22.27
C GLN A 264 -18.53 -14.35 -20.93
N ASN A 265 -19.25 -14.12 -19.82
CA ASN A 265 -18.75 -14.29 -18.45
C ASN A 265 -17.57 -13.38 -18.05
N VAL A 266 -17.35 -12.27 -18.76
CA VAL A 266 -16.38 -11.24 -18.38
C VAL A 266 -17.09 -10.10 -17.65
N ASN A 267 -16.60 -9.74 -16.48
CA ASN A 267 -17.07 -8.55 -15.75
C ASN A 267 -16.16 -7.36 -16.07
N ARG A 268 -16.74 -6.22 -16.48
CA ARG A 268 -15.94 -5.01 -16.82
C ARG A 268 -15.04 -4.48 -15.71
N THR A 269 -15.34 -4.79 -14.45
CA THR A 269 -14.59 -4.30 -13.28
C THR A 269 -13.40 -5.17 -12.90
N ASP A 270 -13.36 -6.41 -13.38
CA ASP A 270 -12.34 -7.42 -13.03
C ASP A 270 -12.03 -8.36 -14.20
N TRP A 271 -12.00 -7.82 -15.43
CA TRP A 271 -11.73 -8.60 -16.64
C TRP A 271 -10.29 -9.15 -16.66
N HIS A 272 -9.37 -8.55 -15.90
CA HIS A 272 -7.98 -8.96 -15.75
C HIS A 272 -7.82 -10.43 -15.37
N VAL A 273 -8.72 -10.95 -14.52
CA VAL A 273 -8.66 -12.36 -14.05
C VAL A 273 -8.84 -13.35 -15.19
N VAL A 274 -9.63 -13.00 -16.21
CA VAL A 274 -9.90 -13.87 -17.36
C VAL A 274 -8.69 -13.94 -18.29
N PHE A 275 -7.93 -12.86 -18.40
CA PHE A 275 -6.79 -12.76 -19.31
C PHE A 275 -5.47 -13.19 -18.67
N THR A 276 -5.31 -12.98 -17.36
CA THR A 276 -4.03 -13.17 -16.66
C THR A 276 -4.10 -14.16 -15.50
N GLY A 277 -5.30 -14.54 -15.07
CA GLY A 277 -5.51 -15.28 -13.82
C GLY A 277 -5.39 -14.42 -12.55
N MET A 278 -5.01 -13.14 -12.66
CA MET A 278 -4.93 -12.21 -11.54
C MET A 278 -6.12 -11.26 -11.51
N SER A 279 -6.76 -11.16 -10.36
CA SER A 279 -7.80 -10.14 -10.14
C SER A 279 -7.19 -8.74 -10.07
N ARG A 280 -7.99 -7.74 -10.44
CA ARG A 280 -7.66 -6.33 -10.30
C ARG A 280 -7.29 -5.96 -8.86
N ARG A 281 -7.97 -6.54 -7.87
CA ARG A 281 -7.65 -6.34 -6.44
C ARG A 281 -6.21 -6.78 -6.14
N GLN A 282 -5.81 -7.96 -6.60
CA GLN A 282 -4.45 -8.50 -6.38
C GLN A 282 -3.39 -7.62 -7.04
N MET A 283 -3.65 -7.18 -8.26
CA MET A 283 -2.75 -6.27 -8.98
C MET A 283 -2.55 -4.95 -8.23
N ILE A 284 -3.64 -4.34 -7.75
CA ILE A 284 -3.59 -3.10 -6.96
C ILE A 284 -2.86 -3.34 -5.63
N TYR A 285 -3.15 -4.44 -4.94
CA TYR A 285 -2.50 -4.78 -3.67
C TYR A 285 -0.99 -4.92 -3.85
N SER A 286 -0.53 -5.60 -4.91
CA SER A 286 0.90 -5.78 -5.19
C SER A 286 1.61 -4.44 -5.40
N ALA A 287 1.02 -3.54 -6.20
CA ALA A 287 1.57 -2.20 -6.42
C ALA A 287 1.50 -1.34 -5.14
N ALA A 288 0.41 -1.43 -4.38
CA ALA A 288 0.22 -0.69 -3.13
C ALA A 288 1.21 -1.13 -2.06
N LYS A 289 1.57 -2.41 -2.01
CA LYS A 289 2.57 -2.94 -1.08
C LYS A 289 3.97 -2.41 -1.38
N ALA A 290 4.34 -2.36 -2.67
CA ALA A 290 5.57 -1.72 -3.10
C ALA A 290 5.57 -0.22 -2.73
N LEU A 291 4.46 0.48 -3.01
CA LEU A 291 4.29 1.90 -2.68
C LEU A 291 4.41 2.16 -1.17
N ALA A 292 3.73 1.36 -0.34
CA ALA A 292 3.80 1.45 1.11
C ALA A 292 5.22 1.20 1.63
N GLY A 293 5.95 0.25 1.05
CA GLY A 293 7.35 -0.02 1.38
C GLY A 293 8.26 1.16 1.06
N MET A 294 8.14 1.73 -0.14
CA MET A 294 8.90 2.93 -0.54
C MET A 294 8.56 4.13 0.36
N TYR A 295 7.27 4.31 0.66
CA TYR A 295 6.81 5.37 1.54
C TYR A 295 7.39 5.24 2.95
N LYS A 296 7.38 4.03 3.53
CA LYS A 296 7.97 3.76 4.85
C LYS A 296 9.46 4.11 4.92
N GLN A 297 10.20 3.92 3.83
CA GLN A 297 11.63 4.25 3.77
C GLN A 297 11.91 5.75 3.75
N GLN A 298 10.95 6.56 3.27
CA GLN A 298 11.10 8.02 3.21
C GLN A 298 10.60 8.74 4.46
N LEU A 299 9.82 8.05 5.30
CA LEU A 299 9.39 8.61 6.57
C LEU A 299 10.58 8.76 7.53
N PRO A 300 10.61 9.83 8.36
CA PRO A 300 11.61 9.98 9.40
C PRO A 300 11.69 8.75 10.31
N PRO A 301 12.89 8.37 10.79
CA PRO A 301 13.02 7.29 11.76
C PRO A 301 12.15 7.59 12.98
N ARG A 302 11.32 6.63 13.38
CA ARG A 302 10.56 6.75 14.63
C ARG A 302 11.56 6.86 15.78
N THR A 303 11.53 7.97 16.51
CA THR A 303 12.25 8.09 17.77
C THR A 303 11.55 7.14 18.74
N VAL A 304 12.25 6.08 19.14
CA VAL A 304 11.77 5.06 20.09
C VAL A 304 11.88 5.59 21.51
#